data_AF-A0A950WZQ1-F1
#
_entry.id   AF-A0A950WZQ1-F1
#
_cell.length_a   1.000
_cell.length_b   1.000
_cell.length_c   1.000
_cell.angle_alpha   90.00
_cell.angle_beta   90.00
_cell.angle_gamma   90.00
#
_symmetry.space_group_name_H-M   'P 1'
#
loop_
_entity.id
_entity.type
_entity.pdbx_description
1 polymer ?
#
loop_
_entity_poly.entity_id
_entity_poly.type
_entity_poly.pdbx_seq_one_letter_code
_entity_poly.pdbx_strand_id
1 'polypeptide(L)'
;MNDSRLDDDLKDLAKRPMPEVPAHFDAAVWSKIRSREAHAPTGWQYWLQPFLSALATPRWAAAALALTLVAGWALGRLTSHSSGSLAGTRMAGAVTGEVIDVACYFADGARGPGHAACARRCIESGLPVGLRTKDGKVYVLIGEQIPPGAQPGPKHQSLNAQLAPYAARAVTVSGTLVSKEGVNVIENARLVTAYSDADEGINRRKLSVGTLASANCPICS
;
A
#
# COMPACT_ATOMS: atom_id res chain seq x y z
N MET A 1 52.27 35.86 35.79
CA MET A 1 52.14 37.26 36.23
C MET A 1 51.45 37.27 37.59
N ASN A 2 51.81 38.21 38.47
CA ASN A 2 51.33 38.28 39.85
C ASN A 2 50.19 39.32 39.92
N ASP A 3 48.96 38.91 40.22
CA ASP A 3 47.77 39.76 40.19
C ASP A 3 47.84 40.94 41.17
N SER A 4 48.54 40.76 42.30
CA SER A 4 48.70 41.83 43.30
C SER A 4 49.55 43.01 42.82
N ARG A 5 50.58 42.75 41.99
CA ARG A 5 51.35 43.84 41.35
C ARG A 5 50.51 44.63 40.35
N LEU A 6 49.61 43.94 39.64
CA LEU A 6 48.71 44.54 38.66
C LEU A 6 47.72 45.48 39.35
N ASP A 7 47.17 45.08 40.49
CA ASP A 7 46.25 45.92 41.27
C ASP A 7 46.94 47.18 41.81
N ASP A 8 48.18 47.06 42.27
CA ASP A 8 48.95 48.21 42.75
C ASP A 8 49.35 49.16 41.60
N ASP A 9 49.80 48.61 40.46
CA ASP A 9 50.08 49.38 39.25
C ASP A 9 48.81 50.11 38.75
N LEU A 10 47.64 49.47 38.81
CA LEU A 10 46.34 50.06 38.46
C LEU A 10 45.96 51.21 39.40
N LYS A 11 46.12 51.04 40.72
CA LYS A 11 45.87 52.11 41.70
C LYS A 11 46.77 53.31 41.46
N ASP A 12 48.02 53.09 41.07
CA ASP A 12 48.96 54.17 40.78
C ASP A 12 48.67 54.85 39.44
N LEU A 13 48.20 54.11 38.43
CA LEU A 13 47.71 54.70 37.18
C LEU A 13 46.47 55.55 37.40
N ALA A 14 45.55 55.12 38.27
CA ALA A 14 44.31 55.85 38.58
C ALA A 14 44.54 57.20 39.28
N LYS A 15 45.68 57.36 39.97
CA LYS A 15 46.05 58.63 40.62
C LYS A 15 46.60 59.68 39.65
N ARG A 16 46.87 59.33 38.40
CA ARG A 16 47.43 60.26 37.42
C ARG A 16 46.36 61.28 37.00
N PRO A 17 46.67 62.59 36.98
CA PRO A 17 45.73 63.59 36.48
C PRO A 17 45.43 63.31 35.01
N MET A 18 44.15 63.24 34.65
CA MET A 18 43.75 63.11 33.25
C MET A 18 44.08 64.42 32.53
N PRO A 19 44.77 64.36 31.38
CA PRO A 19 44.96 65.54 30.55
C PRO A 19 43.59 66.04 30.08
N GLU A 20 43.33 67.35 30.21
CA GLU A 20 42.13 67.96 29.67
C GLU A 20 42.17 67.88 28.14
N VAL A 21 41.18 67.21 27.58
CA VAL A 21 41.06 67.02 26.14
C VAL A 21 40.42 68.28 25.55
N PRO A 22 40.91 68.81 24.42
CA PRO A 22 40.29 69.96 23.77
C PRO A 22 38.84 69.67 23.35
N ALA A 23 37.91 70.59 23.63
CA ALA A 23 36.48 70.38 23.36
C ALA A 23 36.14 70.01 21.89
N HIS A 24 36.98 70.41 20.93
CA HIS A 24 36.82 70.05 19.52
C HIS A 24 37.13 68.58 19.23
N PHE A 25 38.04 67.96 19.99
CA PHE A 25 38.38 66.55 19.86
C PHE A 25 37.22 65.68 20.36
N ASP A 26 36.64 66.02 21.52
CA ASP A 26 35.46 65.33 22.05
C ASP A 26 34.31 65.39 21.06
N ALA A 27 34.00 66.58 20.53
CA ALA A 27 32.94 66.75 19.54
C ALA A 27 33.17 65.89 18.28
N ALA A 28 34.41 65.81 17.79
CA ALA A 28 34.76 65.03 16.60
C ALA A 28 34.67 63.51 16.85
N VAL A 29 35.11 63.04 18.02
CA VAL A 29 35.02 61.61 18.40
C VAL A 29 33.56 61.21 18.61
N TRP A 30 32.78 62.01 19.34
CA TRP A 30 31.37 61.72 19.60
C TRP A 30 30.48 61.83 18.35
N SER A 31 30.84 62.67 17.37
CA SER A 31 30.14 62.68 16.07
C SER A 31 30.38 61.36 15.31
N LYS A 32 31.62 60.84 15.37
CA LYS A 32 31.99 59.58 14.71
C LYS A 32 31.39 58.36 15.40
N ILE A 33 31.32 58.33 16.73
CA ILE A 33 30.63 57.26 17.49
C ILE A 33 29.13 57.26 17.16
N ARG A 34 28.46 58.41 17.24
CA ARG A 34 27.03 58.52 16.87
C ARG A 34 26.76 58.12 15.43
N SER A 35 27.65 58.46 14.50
CA SER A 35 27.51 58.04 13.10
C SER A 35 27.58 56.51 12.92
N ARG A 36 28.36 55.81 13.76
CA ARG A 36 28.45 54.36 13.76
C ARG A 36 27.29 53.68 14.47
N GLU A 37 26.79 54.27 15.56
CA GLU A 37 25.57 53.79 16.24
C GLU A 37 24.33 53.91 15.34
N ALA A 38 24.23 54.97 14.55
CA ALA A 38 23.14 55.15 13.58
C ALA A 38 23.13 54.11 12.45
N HIS A 39 24.25 53.41 12.21
CA HIS A 39 24.39 52.38 11.17
C HIS A 39 24.63 50.98 11.73
N ALA A 40 24.70 50.83 13.05
CA ALA A 40 24.72 49.52 13.67
C ALA A 40 23.31 48.94 13.58
N PRO A 41 23.10 47.76 12.96
CA PRO A 41 21.79 47.12 12.96
C PRO A 41 21.40 46.81 14.41
N THR A 42 20.50 47.61 14.96
CA THR A 42 20.06 47.52 16.35
C THR A 42 19.05 46.40 16.49
N GLY A 43 19.53 45.21 16.86
CA GLY A 43 18.67 44.16 17.40
C GLY A 43 19.26 42.76 17.33
N TRP A 44 19.06 42.00 18.42
CA TRP A 44 19.17 40.53 18.47
C TRP A 44 18.51 39.84 17.26
N GLN A 45 17.53 40.50 16.64
CA GLN A 45 16.78 40.09 15.46
C GLN A 45 17.68 39.84 14.22
N TYR A 46 18.78 40.57 14.01
CA TYR A 46 19.59 40.42 12.79
C TYR A 46 20.39 39.10 12.75
N TRP A 47 20.84 38.61 13.91
CA TRP A 47 21.53 37.31 14.01
C TRP A 47 20.56 36.12 14.05
N LEU A 48 19.32 36.32 14.52
CA LEU A 48 18.32 35.24 14.64
C LEU A 48 17.42 35.08 13.41
N GLN A 49 17.31 36.09 12.55
CA GLN A 49 16.58 36.02 11.28
C GLN A 49 16.99 34.84 10.36
N PRO A 50 18.29 34.57 10.09
CA PRO A 50 18.68 33.41 9.29
C PRO A 50 18.38 32.07 9.99
N PHE A 51 18.48 32.04 11.32
CA PHE A 51 18.21 30.85 12.12
C PHE A 51 16.71 30.48 12.14
N LEU A 52 15.84 31.48 12.32
CA LEU A 52 14.39 31.30 12.34
C LEU A 52 13.83 30.98 10.94
N SER A 53 14.38 31.55 9.87
CA SER A 53 13.96 31.25 8.49
C SER A 53 14.39 29.83 8.03
N ALA A 54 15.50 29.30 8.55
CA ALA A 54 15.91 27.92 8.35
C ALA A 54 15.00 26.89 9.04
N LEU A 55 14.39 27.26 10.18
CA LEU A 55 13.40 26.45 10.89
C LEU A 55 12.00 26.53 10.25
N ALA A 56 11.64 27.69 9.69
CA ALA A 56 10.31 27.94 9.14
C ALA A 56 10.09 27.39 7.72
N THR A 57 11.15 27.04 6.99
CA THR A 57 11.05 26.44 5.64
C THR A 57 11.63 25.02 5.65
N PRO A 58 10.83 24.00 6.01
CA PRO A 58 11.30 22.63 6.17
C PRO A 58 11.47 21.94 4.81
N ARG A 59 12.20 22.53 3.86
CA ARG A 59 12.45 21.92 2.54
C ARG A 59 13.17 20.58 2.70
N TRP A 60 14.05 20.48 3.68
CA TRP A 60 14.73 19.24 4.05
C TRP A 60 13.80 18.23 4.73
N ALA A 61 12.87 18.68 5.59
CA ALA A 61 11.90 17.77 6.21
C ALA A 61 10.84 17.28 5.21
N ALA A 62 10.40 18.13 4.28
CA ALA A 62 9.52 17.75 3.18
C ALA A 62 10.20 16.75 2.22
N ALA A 63 11.48 16.96 1.89
CA ALA A 63 12.25 16.02 1.08
C ALA A 63 12.46 14.67 1.80
N ALA A 64 12.77 14.69 3.10
CA ALA A 64 12.90 13.49 3.91
C ALA A 64 11.58 12.72 4.00
N LEU A 65 10.46 13.41 4.22
CA LEU A 65 9.12 12.81 4.23
C LEU A 65 8.74 12.20 2.87
N ALA A 66 9.04 12.89 1.77
CA ALA A 66 8.77 12.38 0.43
C ALA A 66 9.60 11.11 0.14
N LEU A 67 10.88 11.09 0.54
CA LEU A 67 11.74 9.92 0.38
C LEU A 67 11.27 8.73 1.21
N THR A 68 10.84 8.92 2.46
CA THR A 68 10.32 7.83 3.29
C THR A 68 8.98 7.30 2.76
N LEU A 69 8.10 8.16 2.24
CA LEU A 69 6.86 7.74 1.59
C LEU A 69 7.13 6.93 0.31
N VAL A 70 8.07 7.36 -0.53
CA VAL A 70 8.44 6.62 -1.76
C VAL A 70 9.12 5.30 -1.44
N ALA A 71 10.07 5.28 -0.49
CA ALA A 71 10.73 4.05 -0.05
C ALA A 71 9.74 3.08 0.58
N GLY A 72 8.83 3.57 1.44
CA GLY A 72 7.76 2.78 2.04
C GLY A 72 6.77 2.23 1.02
N TRP A 73 6.41 3.02 -0.01
CA TRP A 73 5.55 2.55 -1.11
C TRP A 73 6.24 1.50 -1.98
N ALA A 74 7.52 1.69 -2.30
CA ALA A 74 8.31 0.72 -3.06
C ALA A 74 8.52 -0.59 -2.29
N LEU A 75 8.89 -0.53 -1.01
CA LEU A 75 8.97 -1.72 -0.15
C LEU A 75 7.60 -2.38 0.02
N GLY A 76 6.53 -1.60 0.20
CA GLY A 76 5.16 -2.12 0.28
C GLY A 76 4.76 -2.91 -0.96
N ARG A 77 5.20 -2.49 -2.17
CA ARG A 77 4.99 -3.25 -3.41
C ARG A 77 5.76 -4.57 -3.46
N LEU A 78 6.95 -4.62 -2.86
CA LEU A 78 7.80 -5.82 -2.82
C LEU A 78 7.37 -6.81 -1.73
N THR A 79 6.85 -6.32 -0.60
CA THR A 79 6.40 -7.16 0.54
C THR A 79 4.90 -7.39 0.57
N SER A 80 4.14 -6.91 -0.42
CA SER A 80 2.72 -7.28 -0.61
C SER A 80 2.61 -8.73 -1.09
N HIS A 81 3.07 -9.68 -0.28
CA HIS A 81 2.39 -10.95 -0.20
C HIS A 81 1.03 -10.66 0.42
N SER A 82 -0.04 -11.01 -0.30
CA SER A 82 -1.41 -10.82 0.16
C SER A 82 -1.66 -11.62 1.44
N SER A 83 -1.42 -10.99 2.59
CA SER A 83 -1.70 -11.50 3.93
C SER A 83 -2.49 -10.45 4.71
N GLY A 84 -3.54 -9.92 4.09
CA GLY A 84 -4.54 -9.09 4.76
C GLY A 84 -5.50 -9.96 5.56
N SER A 85 -5.03 -10.56 6.67
CA SER A 85 -5.89 -11.02 7.75
C SER A 85 -6.09 -9.86 8.73
N LEU A 86 -7.04 -9.00 8.41
CA LEU A 86 -7.65 -8.06 9.34
C LEU A 86 -9.06 -8.58 9.57
N ALA A 87 -9.34 -8.99 10.82
CA ALA A 87 -10.65 -9.31 11.38
C ALA A 87 -11.77 -9.60 10.35
N GLY A 88 -11.98 -10.89 10.03
CA GLY A 88 -13.20 -11.46 9.44
C GLY A 88 -14.04 -10.53 8.56
N THR A 89 -13.43 -9.87 7.57
CA THR A 89 -14.16 -8.98 6.68
C THR A 89 -15.02 -9.86 5.77
N ARG A 90 -16.33 -9.88 6.05
CA ARG A 90 -17.33 -10.52 5.20
C ARG A 90 -17.65 -9.58 4.05
N MET A 91 -17.37 -9.98 2.82
CA MET A 91 -17.65 -9.17 1.64
C MET A 91 -18.42 -9.98 0.60
N ALA A 92 -19.52 -9.44 0.08
CA ALA A 92 -20.16 -10.01 -1.09
C ALA A 92 -19.23 -9.88 -2.30
N GLY A 93 -19.07 -10.95 -3.07
CA GLY A 93 -18.19 -10.95 -4.24
C GLY A 93 -18.34 -12.18 -5.11
N ALA A 94 -17.56 -12.22 -6.19
CA ALA A 94 -17.45 -13.37 -7.08
C ALA A 94 -15.98 -13.70 -7.31
N VAL A 95 -15.67 -15.00 -7.30
CA VAL A 95 -14.32 -15.52 -7.48
C VAL A 95 -14.33 -16.49 -8.65
N THR A 96 -13.35 -16.35 -9.54
CA THR A 96 -13.12 -17.29 -10.64
C THR A 96 -11.96 -18.20 -10.30
N GLY A 97 -12.16 -19.51 -10.49
CA GLY A 97 -11.11 -20.49 -10.26
C GLY A 97 -11.48 -21.87 -10.78
N GLU A 98 -10.54 -22.79 -10.65
CA GLU A 98 -10.70 -24.19 -10.97
C GLU A 98 -11.52 -24.90 -9.89
N VAL A 99 -12.55 -25.65 -10.27
CA VAL A 99 -13.27 -26.52 -9.33
C VAL A 99 -12.38 -27.70 -8.96
N ILE A 100 -12.11 -27.85 -7.68
CA ILE A 100 -11.26 -28.92 -7.14
C ILE A 100 -12.01 -29.74 -6.10
N ASP A 101 -11.59 -31.00 -5.94
CA ASP A 101 -11.85 -31.74 -4.71
C ASP A 101 -10.83 -31.30 -3.65
N VAL A 102 -11.30 -30.77 -2.52
CA VAL A 102 -10.43 -30.20 -1.50
C VAL A 102 -9.54 -31.28 -0.88
N ALA A 103 -10.05 -32.50 -0.68
CA ALA A 103 -9.28 -33.57 -0.06
C ALA A 103 -8.11 -34.02 -0.96
N CYS A 104 -8.37 -34.32 -2.23
CA CYS A 104 -7.33 -34.71 -3.20
C CYS A 104 -6.31 -33.59 -3.43
N TYR A 105 -6.75 -32.33 -3.45
CA TYR A 105 -5.82 -31.21 -3.62
C TYR A 105 -4.87 -31.07 -2.42
N PHE A 106 -5.35 -31.19 -1.19
CA PHE A 106 -4.49 -31.03 0.00
C PHE A 106 -3.68 -32.28 0.34
N ALA A 107 -4.15 -33.48 0.01
CA ALA A 107 -3.40 -34.72 0.21
C ALA A 107 -2.24 -34.85 -0.77
N ASP A 108 -2.52 -34.65 -2.07
CA ASP A 108 -1.59 -35.03 -3.16
C ASP A 108 -1.27 -33.88 -4.12
N GLY A 109 -1.83 -32.68 -3.93
CA GLY A 109 -1.72 -31.58 -4.88
C GLY A 109 -2.51 -31.81 -6.18
N ALA A 110 -3.40 -32.81 -6.20
CA ALA A 110 -4.06 -33.28 -7.41
C ALA A 110 -5.08 -32.26 -7.95
N ARG A 111 -4.95 -31.91 -9.23
CA ARG A 111 -5.81 -30.94 -9.93
C ARG A 111 -5.61 -31.03 -11.45
N GLY A 112 -6.36 -30.22 -12.19
CA GLY A 112 -6.23 -30.03 -13.63
C GLY A 112 -6.94 -31.12 -14.44
N PRO A 113 -6.90 -31.02 -15.78
CA PRO A 113 -7.65 -31.91 -16.67
C PRO A 113 -7.37 -33.41 -16.43
N GLY A 114 -6.12 -33.76 -16.08
CA GLY A 114 -5.74 -35.14 -15.76
C GLY A 114 -6.39 -35.71 -14.49
N HIS A 115 -6.88 -34.86 -13.59
CA HIS A 115 -7.55 -35.25 -12.36
C HIS A 115 -9.07 -35.03 -12.38
N ALA A 116 -9.63 -34.54 -13.50
CA ALA A 116 -11.05 -34.18 -13.62
C ALA A 116 -12.01 -35.33 -13.23
N ALA A 117 -11.76 -36.55 -13.74
CA ALA A 117 -12.60 -37.71 -13.48
C ALA A 117 -12.50 -38.23 -12.05
N CYS A 118 -11.36 -38.03 -11.37
CA CYS A 118 -11.18 -38.40 -9.97
C CYS A 118 -11.87 -37.37 -9.08
N ALA A 119 -11.58 -36.08 -9.28
CA ALA A 119 -12.20 -34.99 -8.56
C ALA A 119 -13.72 -35.04 -8.65
N ARG A 120 -14.28 -35.29 -9.84
CA ARG A 120 -15.72 -35.48 -10.04
C ARG A 120 -16.29 -36.58 -9.14
N ARG A 121 -15.67 -37.77 -9.14
CA ARG A 121 -16.11 -38.90 -8.31
C ARG A 121 -16.03 -38.60 -6.82
N CYS A 122 -14.96 -37.95 -6.37
CA CYS A 122 -14.79 -37.54 -4.98
C CYS A 122 -15.87 -36.54 -4.54
N ILE A 123 -16.12 -35.52 -5.36
CA ILE A 123 -17.17 -34.53 -5.12
C ILE A 123 -18.55 -35.21 -5.10
N GLU A 124 -18.88 -36.06 -6.07
CA GLU A 124 -20.15 -36.81 -6.12
C GLU A 124 -20.33 -37.72 -4.89
N SER A 125 -19.23 -38.21 -4.30
CA SER A 125 -19.23 -39.03 -3.09
C SER A 125 -19.40 -38.24 -1.79
N GLY A 126 -19.50 -36.90 -1.87
CA GLY A 126 -19.74 -36.03 -0.72
C GLY A 126 -18.50 -35.34 -0.16
N LEU A 127 -17.31 -35.49 -0.78
CA LEU A 127 -16.13 -34.76 -0.35
C LEU A 127 -16.26 -33.26 -0.64
N PRO A 128 -15.63 -32.38 0.16
CA PRO A 128 -15.82 -30.94 0.02
C PRO A 128 -15.32 -30.43 -1.33
N VAL A 129 -16.21 -29.78 -2.08
CA VAL A 129 -15.85 -29.05 -3.30
C VAL A 129 -15.24 -27.69 -2.95
N GLY A 130 -14.17 -27.35 -3.67
CA GLY A 130 -13.46 -26.09 -3.50
C GLY A 130 -13.23 -25.38 -4.83
N LEU A 131 -12.76 -24.14 -4.72
CA LEU A 131 -12.36 -23.32 -5.86
C LEU A 131 -10.91 -22.87 -5.67
N ARG A 132 -10.05 -23.18 -6.64
CA ARG A 132 -8.66 -22.75 -6.65
C ARG A 132 -8.44 -21.65 -7.69
N THR A 133 -8.07 -20.47 -7.24
CA THR A 133 -7.81 -19.34 -8.13
C THR A 133 -6.45 -19.49 -8.84
N LYS A 134 -6.23 -18.68 -9.89
CA LYS A 134 -4.96 -18.68 -10.63
C LYS A 134 -3.76 -18.27 -9.77
N ASP A 135 -3.97 -17.39 -8.79
CA ASP A 135 -2.97 -16.96 -7.79
C ASP A 135 -2.78 -17.98 -6.65
N GLY A 136 -3.42 -19.15 -6.72
CA GLY A 136 -3.19 -20.26 -5.79
C GLY A 136 -4.00 -20.20 -4.49
N LYS A 137 -4.90 -19.24 -4.32
CA LYS A 137 -5.83 -19.24 -3.20
C LYS A 137 -6.86 -20.35 -3.37
N VAL A 138 -7.17 -21.02 -2.26
CA VAL A 138 -8.22 -22.05 -2.21
C VAL A 138 -9.36 -21.54 -1.36
N TYR A 139 -10.57 -21.67 -1.88
CA TYR A 139 -11.81 -21.36 -1.21
C TYR A 139 -12.62 -22.64 -1.02
N VAL A 140 -13.05 -22.90 0.21
CA VAL A 140 -14.08 -23.92 0.48
C VAL A 140 -15.44 -23.33 0.17
N LEU A 141 -16.29 -24.07 -0.56
CA LEU A 141 -17.59 -23.59 -0.98
C LEU A 141 -18.68 -24.13 -0.06
N ILE A 142 -19.43 -23.22 0.56
CA ILE A 142 -20.58 -23.56 1.39
C ILE A 142 -21.82 -22.99 0.70
N GLY A 143 -22.77 -23.87 0.37
CA GLY A 143 -24.02 -23.47 -0.25
C GLY A 143 -24.92 -22.67 0.68
N GLU A 144 -26.12 -22.41 0.19
CA GLU A 144 -27.10 -21.58 0.89
C GLU A 144 -27.46 -22.11 2.27
N GLN A 145 -27.71 -21.19 3.19
CA GLN A 145 -28.30 -21.52 4.48
C GLN A 145 -29.78 -21.88 4.33
N ILE A 146 -30.14 -23.04 4.87
CA ILE A 146 -31.53 -23.50 4.95
C ILE A 146 -32.13 -22.96 6.26
N PRO A 147 -33.27 -22.24 6.21
CA PRO A 147 -33.92 -21.72 7.41
C PRO A 147 -34.31 -22.84 8.38
N PRO A 148 -34.20 -22.61 9.70
CA PRO A 148 -34.68 -23.56 10.69
C PRO A 148 -36.19 -23.81 10.51
N GLY A 149 -36.58 -25.09 10.49
CA GLY A 149 -37.99 -25.50 10.35
C GLY A 149 -38.48 -25.72 8.91
N ALA A 150 -37.68 -25.42 7.88
CA ALA A 150 -38.07 -25.67 6.49
C ALA A 150 -38.09 -27.18 6.13
N GLN A 151 -37.10 -27.94 6.61
CA GLN A 151 -36.96 -29.40 6.46
C GLN A 151 -36.03 -29.95 7.56
N PRO A 152 -36.20 -31.21 8.04
CA PRO A 152 -35.16 -31.88 8.81
C PRO A 152 -33.93 -32.10 7.91
N GLY A 153 -32.78 -31.52 8.27
CA GLY A 153 -31.59 -31.61 7.43
C GLY A 153 -30.42 -30.71 7.86
N PRO A 154 -29.31 -30.73 7.10
CA PRO A 154 -28.15 -29.89 7.37
C PRO A 154 -28.49 -28.41 7.18
N LYS A 155 -27.87 -27.54 7.98
CA LYS A 155 -28.06 -26.07 7.93
C LYS A 155 -27.60 -25.45 6.60
N HIS A 156 -26.69 -26.11 5.89
CA HIS A 156 -26.10 -25.60 4.66
C HIS A 156 -26.30 -26.62 3.53
N GLN A 157 -26.69 -26.14 2.36
CA GLN A 157 -26.77 -26.95 1.16
C GLN A 157 -25.38 -27.35 0.66
N SER A 158 -25.22 -28.61 0.23
CA SER A 158 -24.04 -29.02 -0.52
C SER A 158 -24.10 -28.55 -1.98
N LEU A 159 -22.98 -28.09 -2.50
CA LEU A 159 -22.84 -27.71 -3.92
C LEU A 159 -22.30 -28.85 -4.79
N ASN A 160 -22.04 -30.02 -4.21
CA ASN A 160 -21.35 -31.11 -4.89
C ASN A 160 -22.05 -31.57 -6.16
N ALA A 161 -23.37 -31.81 -6.11
CA ALA A 161 -24.14 -32.22 -7.30
C ALA A 161 -24.12 -31.16 -8.40
N GLN A 162 -24.09 -29.86 -8.03
CA GLN A 162 -24.06 -28.76 -8.98
C GLN A 162 -22.66 -28.56 -9.59
N LEU A 163 -21.60 -28.80 -8.82
CA LEU A 163 -20.21 -28.49 -9.21
C LEU A 163 -19.42 -29.70 -9.73
N ALA A 164 -19.84 -30.94 -9.44
CA ALA A 164 -19.21 -32.16 -9.94
C ALA A 164 -19.01 -32.19 -11.47
N PRO A 165 -19.97 -31.75 -12.31
CA PRO A 165 -19.77 -31.69 -13.77
C PRO A 165 -18.69 -30.70 -14.21
N TYR A 166 -18.26 -29.81 -13.31
CA TYR A 166 -17.26 -28.79 -13.56
C TYR A 166 -15.90 -29.13 -12.94
N ALA A 167 -15.71 -30.34 -12.41
CA ALA A 167 -14.43 -30.77 -11.84
C ALA A 167 -13.26 -30.50 -12.79
N ALA A 168 -12.20 -29.88 -12.25
CA ALA A 168 -11.02 -29.39 -12.97
C ALA A 168 -11.28 -28.35 -14.08
N ARG A 169 -12.48 -27.76 -14.14
CA ARG A 169 -12.82 -26.66 -15.05
C ARG A 169 -12.86 -25.35 -14.30
N ALA A 170 -12.56 -24.26 -15.00
CA ALA A 170 -12.71 -22.94 -14.45
C ALA A 170 -14.20 -22.55 -14.37
N VAL A 171 -14.62 -21.98 -13.25
CA VAL A 171 -15.97 -21.44 -13.05
C VAL A 171 -15.89 -20.16 -12.23
N THR A 172 -16.94 -19.36 -12.30
CA THR A 172 -17.13 -18.19 -11.42
C THR A 172 -18.22 -18.50 -10.40
N VAL A 173 -17.87 -18.39 -9.12
CA VAL A 173 -18.77 -18.60 -7.98
C VAL A 173 -18.94 -17.28 -7.24
N SER A 174 -20.18 -16.86 -7.01
CA SER A 174 -20.52 -15.71 -6.18
C SER A 174 -20.91 -16.15 -4.77
N GLY A 175 -20.71 -15.29 -3.79
CA GLY A 175 -21.20 -15.47 -2.42
C GLY A 175 -20.57 -14.45 -1.46
N THR A 176 -20.63 -14.76 -0.17
CA THR A 176 -19.95 -13.97 0.86
C THR A 176 -18.56 -14.54 1.08
N LEU A 177 -17.54 -13.77 0.71
CA LEU A 177 -16.14 -14.10 0.94
C LEU A 177 -15.83 -13.88 2.42
N VAL A 178 -15.33 -14.94 3.06
CA VAL A 178 -14.95 -14.94 4.48
C VAL A 178 -13.56 -15.55 4.60
N SER A 179 -12.69 -14.88 5.34
CA SER A 179 -11.44 -15.47 5.81
C SER A 179 -11.52 -15.65 7.32
N LYS A 180 -11.40 -16.90 7.78
CA LYS A 180 -11.37 -17.25 9.20
C LYS A 180 -10.13 -18.08 9.47
N GLU A 181 -9.24 -17.58 10.33
CA GLU A 181 -8.03 -18.29 10.76
C GLU A 181 -7.16 -18.79 9.59
N GLY A 182 -7.11 -18.00 8.50
CA GLY A 182 -6.33 -18.33 7.31
C GLY A 182 -7.04 -19.26 6.31
N VAL A 183 -8.24 -19.76 6.63
CA VAL A 183 -9.09 -20.52 5.71
C VAL A 183 -10.01 -19.56 4.96
N ASN A 184 -9.97 -19.60 3.63
CA ASN A 184 -10.90 -18.85 2.80
C ASN A 184 -12.15 -19.67 2.51
N VAL A 185 -13.31 -19.05 2.65
CA VAL A 185 -14.62 -19.67 2.47
C VAL A 185 -15.49 -18.74 1.63
N ILE A 186 -16.30 -19.32 0.75
CA ILE A 186 -17.41 -18.61 0.12
C ILE A 186 -18.70 -19.17 0.71
N GLU A 187 -19.34 -18.39 1.59
CA GLU A 187 -20.65 -18.70 2.16
C GLU A 187 -21.76 -18.33 1.15
N ASN A 188 -22.89 -19.06 1.20
CA ASN A 188 -24.01 -18.89 0.26
C ASN A 188 -23.53 -18.91 -1.21
N ALA A 189 -22.57 -19.80 -1.50
CA ALA A 189 -21.93 -19.90 -2.79
C ALA A 189 -22.94 -20.33 -3.86
N ARG A 190 -22.89 -19.65 -5.01
CA ARG A 190 -23.73 -19.90 -6.18
C ARG A 190 -22.88 -19.88 -7.45
N LEU A 191 -23.09 -20.83 -8.34
CA LEU A 191 -22.46 -20.83 -9.65
C LEU A 191 -23.06 -19.70 -10.51
N VAL A 192 -22.24 -18.73 -10.90
CA VAL A 192 -22.66 -17.62 -11.78
C VAL A 192 -22.51 -18.01 -13.24
N THR A 193 -21.37 -18.60 -13.59
CA THR A 193 -21.04 -18.97 -14.96
C THR A 193 -20.00 -20.09 -14.93
N ALA A 194 -20.19 -21.09 -15.78
CA ALA A 194 -19.12 -22.03 -16.12
C ALA A 194 -18.21 -21.37 -17.15
N TYR A 195 -16.96 -21.07 -16.80
CA TYR A 195 -16.01 -20.50 -17.76
C TYR A 195 -15.71 -21.59 -18.79
N SER A 196 -16.13 -21.39 -20.03
CA SER A 196 -15.85 -22.32 -21.12
C SER A 196 -14.71 -21.77 -21.96
N ASP A 197 -13.75 -22.62 -22.34
CA ASP A 197 -12.65 -22.25 -23.24
C ASP A 197 -13.14 -21.70 -24.61
N ALA A 198 -14.44 -21.84 -24.92
CA ALA A 198 -15.08 -21.22 -26.06
C ALA A 198 -15.07 -19.67 -25.99
N ASP A 199 -15.12 -19.08 -24.79
CA ASP A 199 -15.11 -17.62 -24.62
C ASP A 199 -13.72 -17.01 -24.88
N GLU A 200 -12.65 -17.74 -24.59
CA GLU A 200 -11.30 -17.32 -24.96
C GLU A 200 -11.09 -17.40 -26.49
N GLY A 201 -11.67 -18.42 -27.15
CA GLY A 201 -11.69 -18.55 -28.61
C GLY A 201 -12.56 -17.50 -29.33
N ILE A 202 -13.63 -17.02 -28.71
CA ILE A 202 -14.44 -15.90 -29.23
C ILE A 202 -13.70 -14.57 -29.03
N ASN A 203 -13.06 -14.37 -27.88
CA ASN A 203 -12.34 -13.11 -27.60
C ASN A 203 -11.07 -12.97 -28.45
N ARG A 204 -10.32 -14.07 -28.67
CA ARG A 204 -9.19 -14.08 -29.63
C ARG A 204 -9.64 -13.87 -31.08
N ARG A 205 -10.78 -14.44 -31.50
CA ARG A 205 -11.35 -14.18 -32.85
C ARG A 205 -11.83 -12.74 -33.01
N LYS A 206 -12.40 -12.11 -31.97
CA LYS A 206 -12.73 -10.67 -32.01
C LYS A 206 -11.49 -9.79 -32.12
N LEU A 207 -10.38 -10.18 -31.47
CA LEU A 207 -9.10 -9.46 -31.59
C LEU A 207 -8.42 -9.67 -32.96
N SER A 208 -8.57 -10.84 -33.60
CA SER A 208 -7.99 -11.09 -34.93
C SER A 208 -8.77 -10.45 -36.09
N VAL A 209 -10.07 -10.19 -35.92
CA VAL A 209 -10.90 -9.54 -36.95
C VAL A 209 -10.73 -8.01 -36.95
N GLY A 210 -10.12 -7.42 -35.91
CA GLY A 210 -9.82 -5.98 -35.83
C GLY A 210 -8.60 -5.50 -36.63
N THR A 211 -7.88 -6.38 -37.35
CA THR A 211 -6.61 -6.03 -38.04
C THR A 211 -6.66 -6.18 -39.57
N LEU A 212 -7.85 -6.30 -40.18
CA LEU A 212 -7.97 -6.31 -41.65
C LEU A 212 -8.96 -5.25 -42.13
N ALA A 213 -8.51 -4.00 -42.14
CA ALA A 213 -9.16 -2.94 -42.90
C ALA A 213 -8.13 -1.92 -43.39
N SER A 214 -7.45 -2.25 -44.50
CA SER A 214 -7.18 -1.33 -45.61
C SER A 214 -6.32 -2.05 -46.65
N ALA A 215 -6.97 -2.75 -47.58
CA ALA A 215 -6.37 -3.10 -48.85
C ALA A 215 -7.38 -2.73 -49.94
N ASN A 216 -7.15 -1.55 -50.48
CA ASN A 216 -7.82 -0.96 -51.62
C ASN A 216 -7.57 -1.84 -52.86
N CYS A 217 -8.61 -2.32 -53.54
CA CYS A 217 -8.45 -3.00 -54.82
C CYS A 217 -9.61 -2.62 -55.77
N PRO A 218 -9.40 -1.68 -56.71
CA PRO A 218 -10.34 -1.42 -57.78
C PRO A 218 -9.71 -1.79 -59.12
N ILE A 219 -9.71 -3.08 -59.47
CA ILE A 219 -9.64 -3.52 -60.87
C ILE A 219 -10.52 -4.75 -61.03
N CYS A 220 -11.81 -4.52 -61.23
CA CYS A 220 -12.73 -5.43 -61.91
C CYS A 220 -13.84 -4.58 -62.53
N SER A 221 -13.84 -4.54 -63.87
CA SER A 221 -14.75 -3.84 -64.80
C SER A 221 -14.43 -2.38 -65.09
#